data_AF-U6L9R3-F1
#
_entry.id   AF-U6L9R3-F1
#
_cell.length_a   1.000
_cell.length_b   1.000
_cell.length_c   1.000
_cell.angle_alpha   90.00
_cell.angle_beta   90.00
_cell.angle_gamma   90.00
#
_symmetry.space_group_name_H-M   'P 1'
#
loop_
_entity.id
_entity.type
_entity.pdbx_description
1 polymer ?
#
loop_
_entity_poly.entity_id
_entity_poly.type
_entity_poly.pdbx_seq_one_letter_code
_entity_poly.pdbx_strand_id
1 'polypeptide(L)'
;MGYRNKCEFTVGVARRQQQQEQQQQQQQQQQQEEEQESPCVGFVCGVQRLQPQVAPPSGLLLLNHGMQEAAHAMEQLLRQSPFPVYNRRTHKGTWRLLMVRTSAWAESMMLVVQINPFQQQQQQQQDQQQQQQQDQQQQQQQQQQDQQQQQQQQQQREAAENRKALIQSVVDAFAGRTFGMYKVTSIFLQE
;
A
#
# COMPACT_ATOMS: atom_id res chain seq x y z
N MET A 1 -3.90 -4.65 31.24
CA MET A 1 -4.12 -4.88 29.78
C MET A 1 -3.86 -3.58 29.04
N GLY A 2 -3.50 -3.63 27.75
CA GLY A 2 -3.35 -2.43 26.91
C GLY A 2 -2.14 -1.53 27.24
N TYR A 3 -1.08 -2.06 27.87
CA TYR A 3 0.09 -1.26 28.26
C TYR A 3 0.91 -0.75 27.08
N ARG A 4 0.72 -1.33 25.89
CA ARG A 4 1.49 -0.98 24.70
C ARG A 4 1.03 0.36 24.17
N ASN A 5 1.96 1.33 24.13
CA ASN A 5 1.70 2.68 23.63
C ASN A 5 2.20 2.90 22.19
N LYS A 6 2.93 1.94 21.61
CA LYS A 6 3.35 1.91 20.20
C LYS A 6 3.13 0.52 19.60
N CYS A 7 2.44 0.46 18.46
CA CYS A 7 2.25 -0.78 17.70
C CYS A 7 2.49 -0.56 16.21
N GLU A 8 3.08 -1.54 15.55
CA GLU A 8 3.29 -1.56 14.10
C GLU A 8 2.47 -2.71 13.51
N PHE A 9 1.53 -2.37 12.64
CA PHE A 9 0.64 -3.28 11.94
C PHE A 9 1.12 -3.45 10.51
N THR A 10 1.29 -4.70 10.09
CA THR A 10 1.55 -5.02 8.69
C THR A 10 0.26 -4.82 7.90
N VAL A 11 0.37 -4.15 6.75
CA VAL A 11 -0.67 -4.16 5.72
C VAL A 11 -0.35 -5.28 4.75
N GLY A 12 -1.25 -6.25 4.64
CA GLY A 12 -1.05 -7.45 3.85
C GLY A 12 -2.36 -8.04 3.37
N VAL A 13 -2.34 -9.32 3.01
CA VAL A 13 -3.52 -10.06 2.57
C VAL A 13 -4.04 -10.89 3.73
N ALA A 14 -5.36 -10.94 3.90
CA ALA A 14 -5.99 -11.77 4.94
C ALA A 14 -5.66 -13.25 4.75
N ARG A 15 -5.32 -13.95 5.83
CA ARG A 15 -5.15 -15.42 5.80
C ARG A 15 -6.48 -16.09 5.44
N ARG A 16 -6.55 -16.81 4.32
CA ARG A 16 -7.64 -17.76 4.10
C ARG A 16 -7.56 -18.85 5.16
N GLN A 17 -8.57 -18.96 6.01
CA GLN A 17 -8.73 -20.14 6.85
C GLN A 17 -9.04 -21.30 5.92
N GLN A 18 -8.10 -22.22 5.73
CA GLN A 18 -8.29 -23.45 4.95
C GLN A 18 -9.24 -24.47 5.64
N GLN A 19 -10.13 -24.01 6.51
CA GLN A 19 -11.14 -24.87 7.15
C GLN A 19 -12.44 -24.81 6.32
N GLN A 20 -12.53 -25.74 5.35
CA GLN A 20 -13.72 -26.23 4.60
C GLN A 20 -13.65 -26.22 3.05
N GLU A 21 -12.49 -26.47 2.44
CA GLU A 21 -12.45 -26.80 0.98
C GLU A 21 -11.61 -28.05 0.68
N GLN A 22 -11.67 -29.07 1.55
CA GLN A 22 -11.12 -30.39 1.22
C GLN A 22 -12.09 -31.29 0.43
N GLN A 23 -13.21 -30.76 -0.08
CA GLN A 23 -14.15 -31.60 -0.85
C GLN A 23 -14.68 -31.08 -2.18
N GLN A 24 -14.39 -29.86 -2.65
CA GLN A 24 -14.80 -29.50 -4.01
C GLN A 24 -13.73 -28.76 -4.81
N GLN A 25 -13.38 -29.41 -5.92
CA GLN A 25 -12.76 -28.89 -7.14
C GLN A 25 -11.24 -29.08 -7.29
N GLN A 26 -10.87 -30.35 -7.44
CA GLN A 26 -10.06 -30.71 -8.60
C GLN A 26 -10.85 -30.35 -9.87
N GLN A 27 -10.19 -29.63 -10.78
CA GLN A 27 -10.63 -29.24 -12.14
C GLN A 27 -11.60 -28.04 -12.22
N GLN A 28 -11.04 -26.82 -12.27
CA GLN A 28 -11.20 -25.94 -13.43
C GLN A 28 -10.23 -24.73 -13.40
N GLN A 29 -9.38 -24.71 -14.44
CA GLN A 29 -8.93 -23.56 -15.22
C GLN A 29 -7.89 -22.56 -14.66
N GLN A 30 -6.73 -22.63 -15.32
CA GLN A 30 -5.66 -21.63 -15.42
C GLN A 30 -6.11 -20.35 -16.16
N GLN A 31 -7.26 -19.77 -15.82
CA GLN A 31 -7.69 -18.49 -16.37
C GLN A 31 -7.77 -17.45 -15.25
N GLN A 32 -6.76 -16.57 -15.23
CA GLN A 32 -6.75 -15.25 -14.56
C GLN A 32 -7.37 -15.24 -13.15
N GLU A 33 -6.64 -15.78 -12.18
CA GLU A 33 -6.81 -15.36 -10.78
C GLU A 33 -6.40 -13.88 -10.65
N GLU A 34 -7.31 -12.96 -10.97
CA GLU A 34 -7.51 -11.82 -10.08
C GLU A 34 -8.02 -12.41 -8.76
N GLU A 35 -7.13 -13.04 -8.00
CA GLU A 35 -7.38 -13.32 -6.59
C GLU A 35 -7.72 -11.96 -5.99
N GLN A 36 -9.00 -11.76 -5.68
CA GLN A 36 -9.46 -10.57 -4.97
C GLN A 36 -8.87 -10.67 -3.56
N GLU A 37 -7.60 -10.28 -3.44
CA GLU A 37 -6.82 -10.30 -2.22
C GLU A 37 -7.51 -9.36 -1.23
N SER A 38 -8.20 -9.93 -0.23
CA SER A 38 -8.84 -9.12 0.81
C SER A 38 -7.74 -8.43 1.61
N PRO A 39 -7.60 -7.10 1.56
CA PRO A 39 -6.59 -6.40 2.35
C PRO A 39 -6.89 -6.59 3.84
N CYS A 40 -5.84 -6.74 4.63
CA CYS A 40 -5.92 -6.88 6.07
C CYS A 40 -4.81 -6.09 6.75
N VAL A 41 -5.13 -5.53 7.92
CA VAL A 41 -4.19 -4.76 8.74
C VAL A 41 -4.06 -5.45 10.08
N GLY A 42 -2.85 -5.83 10.46
CA GLY A 42 -2.64 -6.56 11.70
C GLY A 42 -1.26 -7.18 11.82
N PHE A 43 -1.19 -8.43 12.27
CA PHE A 43 0.07 -9.14 12.48
C PHE A 43 0.25 -10.26 11.47
N VAL A 44 1.50 -10.45 11.05
CA VAL A 44 1.87 -11.57 10.18
C VAL A 44 1.67 -12.88 10.95
N CYS A 45 0.77 -13.73 10.46
CA CYS A 45 0.49 -15.06 11.01
C CYS A 45 0.99 -16.20 10.12
N GLY A 46 1.55 -15.87 8.95
CA GLY A 46 2.12 -16.83 8.01
C GLY A 46 2.66 -16.15 6.77
N VAL A 47 3.29 -16.92 5.89
CA VAL A 47 3.76 -16.45 4.58
C VAL A 47 3.32 -17.47 3.55
N GLN A 48 2.66 -17.01 2.49
CA GLN A 48 2.25 -17.83 1.36
C GLN A 48 2.73 -17.16 0.08
N ARG A 49 3.39 -17.90 -0.81
CA ARG A 49 3.86 -17.35 -2.10
C ARG A 49 4.78 -16.11 -1.92
N LEU A 50 5.63 -16.07 -0.88
CA LEU A 50 6.45 -14.90 -0.48
C LEU A 50 5.65 -13.65 -0.03
N GLN A 51 4.32 -13.76 0.05
CA GLN A 51 3.43 -12.71 0.55
C GLN A 51 3.03 -12.98 2.01
N PRO A 52 3.18 -12.01 2.92
CA PRO A 52 2.71 -12.15 4.30
C PRO A 52 1.19 -12.29 4.36
N GLN A 53 0.75 -13.28 5.12
CA GLN A 53 -0.64 -13.47 5.50
C GLN A 53 -0.85 -12.78 6.85
N VAL A 54 -1.84 -11.91 6.89
CA VAL A 54 -2.11 -11.03 8.03
C VAL A 54 -3.39 -11.47 8.72
N ALA A 55 -3.36 -11.46 10.05
CA ALA A 55 -4.53 -11.65 10.90
C ALA A 55 -4.86 -10.33 11.64
N PRO A 56 -6.15 -10.02 11.83
CA PRO A 56 -6.57 -8.79 12.49
C PRO A 56 -6.11 -8.76 13.95
N PRO A 57 -5.86 -7.57 14.52
CA PRO A 57 -5.41 -7.43 15.90
C PRO A 57 -6.52 -7.57 16.95
N SER A 58 -7.73 -7.96 16.53
CA SER A 58 -8.91 -8.08 17.38
C SER A 58 -8.67 -9.06 18.55
N GLY A 59 -9.07 -8.65 19.75
CA GLY A 59 -8.98 -9.50 20.94
C GLY A 59 -7.58 -9.58 21.59
N LEU A 60 -6.59 -8.85 21.06
CA LEU A 60 -5.25 -8.81 21.66
C LEU A 60 -5.20 -7.92 22.90
N LEU A 61 -5.09 -8.56 24.07
CA LEU A 61 -5.07 -7.91 25.39
C LEU A 61 -3.89 -6.94 25.61
N LEU A 62 -2.86 -7.02 24.79
CA LEU A 62 -1.68 -6.16 24.84
C LEU A 62 -1.93 -4.78 24.22
N LEU A 63 -2.92 -4.69 23.32
CA LEU A 63 -3.29 -3.47 22.62
C LEU A 63 -4.49 -2.82 23.29
N ASN A 64 -4.49 -1.49 23.37
CA ASN A 64 -5.70 -0.76 23.74
C ASN A 64 -6.73 -0.80 22.61
N HIS A 65 -7.98 -0.49 22.94
CA HIS A 65 -9.09 -0.51 21.98
C HIS A 65 -8.86 0.45 20.81
N GLY A 66 -8.35 1.66 21.07
CA GLY A 66 -8.11 2.66 20.03
C GLY A 66 -7.11 2.18 18.96
N MET A 67 -6.09 1.42 19.33
CA MET A 67 -5.17 0.81 18.36
C MET A 67 -5.85 -0.23 17.47
N GLN A 68 -6.75 -1.04 18.03
CA GLN A 68 -7.50 -2.04 17.28
C GLN A 68 -8.49 -1.37 16.31
N GLU A 69 -9.19 -0.33 16.76
CA GLU A 69 -10.09 0.46 15.92
C GLU A 69 -9.34 1.20 14.81
N ALA A 70 -8.16 1.78 15.09
CA ALA A 70 -7.35 2.45 14.08
C ALA A 70 -6.89 1.46 12.99
N ALA A 71 -6.49 0.24 13.37
CA ALA A 71 -6.17 -0.82 12.41
C ALA A 71 -7.39 -1.22 11.57
N HIS A 72 -8.57 -1.33 12.19
CA HIS A 72 -9.81 -1.62 11.47
C HIS A 72 -10.21 -0.50 10.50
N ALA A 73 -10.08 0.77 10.91
CA ALA A 73 -10.33 1.91 10.04
C ALA A 73 -9.37 1.95 8.85
N MET A 74 -8.10 1.59 9.06
CA MET A 74 -7.14 1.42 7.97
C MET A 74 -7.58 0.31 7.01
N GLU A 75 -8.04 -0.84 7.52
CA GLU A 75 -8.56 -1.92 6.68
C GLU A 75 -9.75 -1.46 5.83
N GLN A 76 -10.67 -0.65 6.37
CA GLN A 76 -11.77 -0.07 5.58
C GLN A 76 -11.27 0.89 4.50
N LEU A 77 -10.29 1.74 4.82
CA LEU A 77 -9.66 2.62 3.85
C LEU A 77 -9.05 1.81 2.69
N LEU A 78 -8.34 0.73 2.99
CA LEU A 78 -7.70 -0.13 1.98
C LEU A 78 -8.72 -0.76 1.03
N ARG A 79 -9.87 -1.22 1.55
CA ARG A 79 -10.94 -1.82 0.73
C ARG A 79 -11.56 -0.83 -0.26
N GLN A 80 -11.55 0.45 0.08
CA GLN A 80 -12.09 1.52 -0.77
C GLN A 80 -11.02 2.17 -1.65
N SER A 81 -9.74 1.87 -1.39
CA SER A 81 -8.62 2.49 -2.08
C SER A 81 -8.42 1.86 -3.46
N PRO A 82 -8.17 2.67 -4.50
CA PRO A 82 -7.72 2.14 -5.79
C PRO A 82 -6.26 1.66 -5.75
N PHE A 83 -5.53 1.91 -4.66
CA PHE A 83 -4.12 1.56 -4.53
C PHE A 83 -3.95 0.19 -3.87
N PRO A 84 -3.21 -0.74 -4.48
CA PRO A 84 -3.09 -2.09 -3.96
C PRO A 84 -2.15 -2.17 -2.75
N VAL A 85 -2.30 -3.22 -1.96
CA VAL A 85 -1.36 -3.59 -0.90
C VAL A 85 -0.02 -3.99 -1.51
N TYR A 86 1.07 -3.66 -0.83
CA TYR A 86 2.41 -3.99 -1.28
C TYR A 86 2.62 -5.50 -1.33
N ASN A 87 2.99 -5.98 -2.51
CA ASN A 87 3.34 -7.36 -2.78
C ASN A 87 4.87 -7.52 -2.78
N ARG A 88 5.38 -8.31 -1.83
CA ARG A 88 6.84 -8.50 -1.66
C ARG A 88 7.49 -9.26 -2.81
N ARG A 89 6.73 -10.11 -3.51
CA ARG A 89 7.24 -10.90 -4.64
C ARG A 89 7.43 -10.01 -5.86
N THR A 90 6.43 -9.19 -6.17
CA THR A 90 6.46 -8.36 -7.39
C THR A 90 7.09 -6.98 -7.15
N HIS A 91 7.34 -6.61 -5.90
CA HIS A 91 7.76 -5.26 -5.50
C HIS A 91 6.80 -4.16 -5.97
N LYS A 92 5.51 -4.50 -6.11
CA LYS A 92 4.45 -3.59 -6.57
C LYS A 92 3.43 -3.34 -5.47
N GLY A 93 2.66 -2.27 -5.61
CA GLY A 93 1.66 -1.84 -4.66
C GLY A 93 2.17 -0.77 -3.70
N THR A 94 1.24 -0.14 -3.02
CA THR A 94 1.45 1.14 -2.34
C THR A 94 1.40 0.99 -0.84
N TRP A 95 0.43 0.27 -0.28
CA TRP A 95 0.25 0.21 1.18
C TRP A 95 1.16 -0.83 1.85
N ARG A 96 1.91 -0.44 2.89
CA ARG A 96 2.89 -1.34 3.54
C ARG A 96 2.66 -1.56 5.03
N LEU A 97 2.59 -0.48 5.80
CA LEU A 97 2.60 -0.56 7.26
C LEU A 97 1.80 0.58 7.86
N LEU A 98 1.14 0.31 8.98
CA LEU A 98 0.54 1.32 9.85
C LEU A 98 1.21 1.25 11.22
N MET A 99 1.86 2.31 11.64
CA MET A 99 2.32 2.46 13.02
C MET A 99 1.35 3.37 13.76
N VAL A 100 0.90 2.92 14.94
CA VAL A 100 0.05 3.67 15.84
C VAL A 100 0.80 3.91 17.13
N ARG A 101 0.92 5.17 17.53
CA ARG A 101 1.41 5.56 18.85
C ARG A 101 0.32 6.33 19.59
N THR A 102 0.17 6.03 20.88
CA THR A 102 -0.82 6.67 21.75
C THR A 102 -0.15 7.28 22.97
N SER A 103 -0.73 8.37 23.47
CA SER A 103 -0.38 8.99 24.74
C SER A 103 -1.61 8.96 25.64
N ALA A 104 -1.56 8.19 26.72
CA ALA A 104 -2.65 8.14 27.70
C ALA A 104 -2.80 9.47 28.44
N TRP A 105 -1.69 10.16 28.72
CA TRP A 105 -1.71 11.43 29.44
C TRP A 105 -2.32 12.57 28.61
N ALA A 106 -2.03 12.62 27.31
CA ALA A 106 -2.52 13.66 26.42
C ALA A 106 -3.77 13.24 25.62
N GLU A 107 -4.28 12.03 25.85
CA GLU A 107 -5.40 11.44 25.11
C GLU A 107 -5.24 11.56 23.58
N SER A 108 -4.01 11.40 23.10
CA SER A 108 -3.64 11.67 21.72
C SER A 108 -3.12 10.44 20.99
N MET A 109 -3.34 10.41 19.68
CA MET A 109 -2.87 9.38 18.76
C MET A 109 -2.07 9.99 17.63
N MET A 110 -0.93 9.37 17.36
CA MET A 110 -0.07 9.61 16.20
C MET A 110 -0.08 8.39 15.30
N LEU A 111 -0.28 8.63 14.01
CA LEU A 111 -0.25 7.61 12.97
C LEU A 111 0.96 7.84 12.08
N VAL A 112 1.67 6.76 11.74
CA VAL A 112 2.63 6.76 10.62
C VAL A 112 2.18 5.70 9.64
N VAL A 113 1.85 6.12 8.42
CA VAL A 113 1.46 5.23 7.33
C VAL A 113 2.65 5.10 6.39
N GLN A 114 3.20 3.89 6.30
CA GLN A 114 4.27 3.61 5.36
C GLN A 114 3.67 3.18 4.02
N ILE A 115 4.13 3.83 2.96
CA ILE A 115 3.80 3.53 1.58
C ILE A 115 5.03 3.14 0.79
N ASN A 116 4.84 2.55 -0.38
CA ASN A 116 5.83 2.47 -1.42
C ASN A 116 5.60 3.66 -2.36
N PRO A 117 6.63 4.42 -2.75
CA PRO A 117 6.45 5.51 -3.70
C PRO A 117 5.88 5.00 -5.02
N PHE A 118 5.11 5.85 -5.70
CA PHE A 118 4.66 5.57 -7.06
C PHE A 118 5.90 5.49 -7.95
N GLN A 119 6.35 4.26 -8.28
CA GLN A 119 7.52 4.07 -9.12
C GLN A 119 7.29 4.73 -10.48
N GLN A 120 8.21 5.60 -10.87
CA GLN A 120 8.41 5.98 -12.26
C GLN A 120 8.88 4.71 -12.98
N GLN A 121 8.05 4.11 -13.84
CA GLN A 121 8.51 3.05 -14.72
C GLN A 121 9.46 3.67 -15.75
N GLN A 122 10.75 3.75 -15.41
CA GLN A 122 11.81 4.04 -16.37
C GLN A 122 12.81 2.90 -16.46
N GLN A 123 13.30 2.70 -17.68
CA GLN A 123 14.43 1.89 -18.14
C GLN A 123 14.22 0.39 -18.39
N GLN A 124 13.74 0.06 -19.59
CA GLN A 124 14.31 -1.06 -20.36
C GLN A 124 14.23 -0.95 -21.89
N GLN A 125 14.01 0.24 -22.46
CA GLN A 125 14.10 0.46 -23.91
C GLN A 125 15.06 1.61 -24.21
N GLN A 126 16.35 1.38 -23.98
CA GLN A 126 17.38 2.26 -24.51
C GLN A 126 18.66 1.46 -24.70
N ASP A 127 18.66 0.61 -25.72
CA ASP A 127 19.88 0.15 -26.40
C ASP A 127 19.49 -0.69 -27.63
N GLN A 128 19.11 0.00 -28.71
CA GLN A 128 19.58 -0.41 -30.03
C GLN A 128 19.32 0.65 -31.09
N GLN A 129 20.34 0.82 -31.92
CA GLN A 129 20.45 1.62 -33.13
C GLN A 129 20.84 3.09 -32.86
N GLN A 130 21.88 3.61 -33.50
CA GLN A 130 22.15 3.41 -34.92
C GLN A 130 23.57 3.87 -35.31
N GLN A 131 24.05 3.38 -36.46
CA GLN A 131 25.11 4.04 -37.22
C GLN A 131 24.59 4.37 -38.63
N GLN A 132 24.81 5.64 -39.04
CA GLN A 132 24.69 6.27 -40.37
C GLN A 132 23.30 6.71 -40.92
N GLN A 133 22.92 7.98 -40.68
CA GLN A 133 22.60 9.00 -41.72
C GLN A 133 22.38 10.39 -41.06
N GLN A 134 23.39 11.26 -41.13
CA GLN A 134 23.69 12.26 -40.08
C GLN A 134 22.80 13.52 -40.04
N ASP A 135 22.09 13.90 -41.11
CA ASP A 135 21.26 15.11 -41.12
C ASP A 135 19.75 14.84 -41.00
N GLN A 136 19.24 13.71 -41.52
CA GLN A 136 17.84 13.32 -41.30
C GLN A 136 17.66 12.63 -39.92
N GLN A 137 18.73 12.03 -39.38
CA GLN A 137 18.74 11.54 -37.99
C GLN A 137 18.62 12.67 -36.97
N GLN A 138 19.21 13.85 -37.19
CA GLN A 138 19.16 14.91 -36.17
C GLN A 138 17.72 15.36 -35.89
N GLN A 139 16.89 15.49 -36.92
CA GLN A 139 15.49 15.88 -36.76
C GLN A 139 14.64 14.74 -36.14
N GLN A 140 14.89 13.47 -36.49
CA GLN A 140 14.24 12.33 -35.85
C GLN A 140 14.68 12.13 -34.40
N GLN A 141 15.94 12.38 -34.08
CA GLN A 141 16.50 12.24 -32.74
C GLN A 141 15.97 13.36 -31.83
N GLN A 142 15.80 14.58 -32.35
CA GLN A 142 15.13 15.67 -31.64
C GLN A 142 13.67 15.31 -31.32
N GLN A 143 12.90 14.80 -32.30
CA GLN A 143 11.51 14.38 -32.06
C GLN A 143 11.39 13.22 -31.06
N GLN A 144 12.28 12.24 -31.11
CA GLN A 144 12.29 11.16 -30.12
C GLN A 144 12.61 11.67 -28.71
N GLN A 145 13.54 12.63 -28.60
CA GLN A 145 13.91 13.20 -27.32
C GLN A 145 12.76 14.03 -26.71
N ASP A 146 12.08 14.84 -27.52
CA ASP A 146 10.90 15.60 -27.08
C ASP A 146 9.75 14.67 -26.65
N GLN A 147 9.50 13.60 -27.41
CA GLN A 147 8.45 12.63 -27.07
C GLN A 147 8.75 11.89 -25.75
N GLN A 148 10.02 11.53 -25.52
CA GLN A 148 10.45 10.88 -24.28
C GLN A 148 10.34 11.83 -23.08
N GLN A 149 10.68 13.11 -23.26
CA GLN A 149 10.58 14.13 -22.21
C GLN A 149 9.12 14.41 -21.84
N GLN A 150 8.22 14.47 -22.83
CA GLN A 150 6.80 14.67 -22.60
C GLN A 150 6.16 13.49 -21.84
N GLN A 151 6.58 12.25 -22.16
CA GLN A 151 6.12 11.05 -21.45
C GLN A 151 6.59 11.04 -19.99
N GLN A 152 7.85 11.42 -19.73
CA GLN A 152 8.38 11.51 -18.36
C GLN A 152 7.63 12.57 -17.54
N GLN A 153 7.31 13.73 -18.13
CA GLN A 153 6.58 14.78 -17.45
C GLN A 153 5.14 14.36 -17.11
N GLN A 154 4.47 13.63 -18.02
CA GLN A 154 3.13 13.11 -17.77
C GLN A 154 3.11 12.10 -16.61
N GLN A 155 4.08 11.18 -16.56
CA GLN A 155 4.20 10.21 -15.47
C GLN A 155 4.47 10.88 -14.12
N GLN A 156 5.33 11.90 -14.08
CA GLN A 156 5.57 12.67 -12.85
C GLN A 156 4.30 13.35 -12.35
N ARG A 157 3.50 13.91 -13.28
CA ARG A 157 2.23 14.53 -12.94
C ARG A 157 1.23 13.52 -12.40
N GLU A 158 1.10 12.36 -13.03
CA GLU A 158 0.23 11.28 -12.58
C GLU A 158 0.65 10.75 -11.19
N ALA A 159 1.94 10.52 -10.98
CA ALA A 159 2.46 10.11 -9.67
C ALA A 159 2.17 11.16 -8.58
N ALA A 160 2.28 12.45 -8.90
CA ALA A 160 1.95 13.53 -7.98
C ALA A 160 0.44 13.57 -7.64
N GLU A 161 -0.43 13.40 -8.63
CA GLU A 161 -1.88 13.34 -8.41
C GLU A 161 -2.28 12.10 -7.59
N ASN A 162 -1.72 10.94 -7.90
CA ASN A 162 -1.95 9.72 -7.13
C ASN A 162 -1.47 9.88 -5.68
N ARG A 163 -0.33 10.53 -5.46
CA ARG A 163 0.17 10.87 -4.13
C ARG A 163 -0.77 11.79 -3.38
N LYS A 164 -1.31 12.82 -4.05
CA LYS A 164 -2.28 13.74 -3.47
C LYS A 164 -3.57 13.01 -3.08
N ALA A 165 -4.11 12.18 -3.98
CA ALA A 165 -5.30 11.38 -3.71
C ALA A 165 -5.09 10.41 -2.53
N LEU A 166 -3.92 9.78 -2.45
CA LEU A 166 -3.55 8.91 -1.33
C LEU A 166 -3.52 9.68 -0.01
N ILE A 167 -2.80 10.80 0.05
CA ILE A 167 -2.74 11.66 1.25
C ILE A 167 -4.14 12.06 1.68
N GLN A 168 -4.97 12.52 0.74
CA GLN A 168 -6.33 12.95 1.03
C GLN A 168 -7.15 11.82 1.64
N SER A 169 -7.09 10.61 1.07
CA SER A 169 -7.81 9.45 1.60
C SER A 169 -7.42 9.07 3.03
N VAL A 170 -6.13 9.19 3.39
CA VAL A 170 -5.67 8.97 4.77
C VAL A 170 -6.17 10.09 5.68
N VAL A 171 -6.10 11.35 5.24
CA VAL A 171 -6.59 12.49 6.02
C VAL A 171 -8.09 12.34 6.29
N ASP A 172 -8.90 12.05 5.27
CA ASP A 172 -10.35 11.87 5.41
C ASP A 172 -10.70 10.70 6.33
N ALA A 173 -9.89 9.63 6.29
CA ALA A 173 -10.08 8.44 7.12
C ALA A 173 -9.72 8.64 8.59
N PHE A 174 -8.81 9.57 8.93
CA PHE A 174 -8.23 9.63 10.27
C PHE A 174 -8.22 11.00 10.93
N ALA A 175 -8.11 12.10 10.18
CA ALA A 175 -7.89 13.42 10.75
C ALA A 175 -9.07 13.85 11.65
N GLY A 176 -8.74 14.25 12.87
CA GLY A 176 -9.73 14.68 13.86
C GLY A 176 -10.63 13.56 14.41
N ARG A 177 -10.50 12.31 13.92
CA ARG A 177 -11.25 11.17 14.46
C ARG A 177 -10.70 10.76 15.82
N THR A 178 -11.55 10.11 16.59
CA THR A 178 -11.22 9.56 17.90
C THR A 178 -11.34 8.04 17.84
N PHE A 179 -10.34 7.35 18.37
CA PHE A 179 -10.30 5.90 18.49
C PHE A 179 -10.14 5.53 19.97
N GLY A 180 -11.16 4.89 20.55
CA GLY A 180 -11.33 4.74 21.99
C GLY A 180 -11.38 6.12 22.65
N MET A 181 -10.40 6.41 23.49
CA MET A 181 -10.23 7.72 24.14
C MET A 181 -9.21 8.63 23.44
N TYR A 182 -8.58 8.18 22.35
CA TYR A 182 -7.46 8.91 21.75
C TYR A 182 -7.89 9.68 20.50
N LYS A 183 -7.69 11.00 20.51
CA LYS A 183 -7.90 11.85 19.33
C LYS A 183 -6.68 11.79 18.42
N VAL A 184 -6.88 11.61 17.12
CA VAL A 184 -5.77 11.69 16.14
C VAL A 184 -5.31 13.14 16.02
N THR A 185 -4.09 13.41 16.47
CA THR A 185 -3.48 14.75 16.44
C THR A 185 -2.42 14.89 15.36
N SER A 186 -1.86 13.79 14.87
CA SER A 186 -0.78 13.81 13.87
C SER A 186 -0.82 12.57 12.99
N ILE A 187 -0.61 12.77 11.70
CA ILE A 187 -0.53 11.72 10.70
C ILE A 187 0.72 12.00 9.87
N PHE A 188 1.61 11.01 9.78
CA PHE A 188 2.79 11.06 8.94
C PHE A 188 2.67 10.03 7.84
N LEU A 189 2.94 10.43 6.60
CA LEU A 189 3.07 9.52 5.47
C LEU A 189 4.57 9.33 5.20
N GLN A 190 5.04 8.09 5.27
CA GLN A 190 6.44 7.73 5.07
C GLN A 190 6.59 6.87 3.82
N GLU A 191 7.50 7.26 2.93
CA GLU A 191 7.85 6.53 1.70
C GLU A 191 9.05 5.58 1.93
#